data_AF-A0A2V7PXQ5-F1
#
_entry.id   AF-A0A2V7PXQ5-F1
#
_cell.length_a   1.000
_cell.length_b   1.000
_cell.length_c   1.000
_cell.angle_alpha   90.00
_cell.angle_beta   90.00
_cell.angle_gamma   90.00
#
_symmetry.space_group_name_H-M   'P 1'
#
loop_
_entity.id
_entity.type
_entity.pdbx_description
1 polymer ?
#
loop_
_entity_poly.entity_id
_entity_poly.type
_entity_poly.pdbx_seq_one_letter_code
_entity_poly.pdbx_strand_id
1 'polypeptide(L)'
;MRRNTTVALVSLGLLLGTTGCDAFLTGTKLSENPNLPTAGAIQPLFVGVQAGQFTFQEATASMMTCMWVQACGATNGRFVEQGGHYVFGETSNIAANFGDWLQIYGGGGLVDIRRVKALARAAGDSTWLGIAKVWEALTIGTASDLWGDIPYSQVDT
;
A
#
# COMPACT_ATOMS: atom_id res chain seq x y z
N MET A 1 -2.63 68.15 7.51
CA MET A 1 -3.24 67.22 6.52
C MET A 1 -2.25 66.18 5.98
N ARG A 2 -1.04 66.54 5.52
CA ARG A 2 -0.04 65.57 4.99
C ARG A 2 0.38 64.43 5.94
N ARG A 3 0.43 64.66 7.26
CA ARG A 3 0.86 63.63 8.25
C ARG A 3 -0.16 62.49 8.41
N ASN A 4 -1.45 62.80 8.32
CA ASN A 4 -2.52 61.80 8.47
C ASN A 4 -2.67 60.95 7.21
N THR A 5 -2.42 61.52 6.03
CA THR A 5 -2.39 60.77 4.76
C THR A 5 -1.23 59.78 4.70
N THR A 6 -0.06 60.12 5.24
CA THR A 6 1.08 59.19 5.30
C THR A 6 0.81 58.01 6.23
N VAL A 7 0.21 58.27 7.41
CA VAL A 7 -0.18 57.21 8.35
C VAL A 7 -1.22 56.28 7.71
N ALA A 8 -2.25 56.84 7.06
CA ALA A 8 -3.27 56.05 6.37
C ALA A 8 -2.69 55.15 5.26
N LEU A 9 -1.74 55.68 4.47
CA LEU A 9 -1.08 54.91 3.41
C LEU A 9 -0.20 53.78 3.96
N VAL A 10 0.51 54.01 5.07
CA VAL A 10 1.32 52.98 5.73
C VAL A 10 0.43 51.90 6.34
N SER A 11 -0.66 52.27 7.01
CA SER A 11 -1.63 51.32 7.56
C SER A 11 -2.30 50.48 6.47
N LEU A 12 -2.65 51.10 5.34
CA LEU A 12 -3.22 50.39 4.19
C LEU A 12 -2.20 49.43 3.56
N GLY A 13 -0.94 49.83 3.45
CA GLY A 13 0.15 48.96 2.99
C GLY A 13 0.37 47.75 3.90
N LEU A 14 0.31 47.93 5.22
CA LEU A 14 0.39 46.84 6.19
C LEU A 14 -0.79 45.86 6.09
N LEU A 15 -2.01 46.39 5.97
CA LEU A 15 -3.23 45.57 5.84
C LEU A 15 -3.28 44.78 4.53
N LEU A 16 -2.79 45.37 3.43
CA LEU A 16 -2.69 44.67 2.14
C LEU A 16 -1.58 43.60 2.18
N GLY A 17 -0.48 43.84 2.90
CA GLY A 17 0.63 42.91 3.05
C GLY A 17 0.29 41.61 3.77
N THR A 18 -0.70 41.60 4.68
CA THR A 18 -1.10 40.39 5.42
C THR A 18 -2.03 39.45 4.66
N THR A 19 -2.56 39.86 3.49
CA THR A 19 -3.53 39.06 2.71
C THR A 19 -2.91 38.32 1.51
N GLY A 20 -1.62 38.53 1.23
CA GLY A 20 -0.99 38.08 -0.03
C GLY A 20 -0.16 36.80 0.01
N CYS A 21 0.07 36.17 1.18
CA CYS A 21 1.12 35.14 1.32
C CYS A 21 0.65 33.71 1.58
N ASP A 22 -0.64 33.44 1.80
CA ASP A 22 -1.09 32.08 2.19
C ASP A 22 -1.05 31.06 1.04
N ALA A 23 -1.00 31.51 -0.22
CA ALA A 23 -1.06 30.65 -1.40
C ALA A 23 0.24 30.53 -2.20
N PHE A 24 1.37 31.06 -1.72
CA PHE A 24 2.63 31.06 -2.48
C PHE A 24 3.20 29.65 -2.77
N LEU A 25 2.91 28.68 -1.89
CA LEU A 25 3.32 27.28 -2.04
C LEU A 25 2.13 26.34 -2.31
N THR A 26 0.98 26.88 -2.70
CA THR A 26 -0.19 26.07 -3.06
C THR A 26 -0.56 26.27 -4.52
N GLY A 27 -0.97 25.20 -5.20
CA GLY A 27 -1.36 25.24 -6.60
C GLY A 27 -0.83 24.06 -7.42
N THR A 28 -1.25 24.00 -8.68
CA THR A 28 -0.86 22.95 -9.62
C THR A 28 0.67 22.88 -9.72
N LYS A 29 1.25 21.68 -9.59
CA LYS A 29 2.71 21.41 -9.47
C LYS A 29 3.43 21.89 -8.19
N LEU A 30 2.76 22.63 -7.31
CA LEU A 30 3.32 23.07 -6.01
C LEU A 30 2.75 22.23 -4.85
N SER A 31 1.48 21.85 -4.95
CA SER A 31 0.77 21.00 -3.99
C SER A 31 0.64 19.53 -4.43
N GLU A 32 0.96 19.25 -5.69
CA GLU A 32 0.87 17.92 -6.28
C GLU A 32 2.26 17.30 -6.30
N ASN A 33 2.39 16.05 -5.82
CA ASN A 33 3.62 15.29 -5.98
C ASN A 33 3.69 14.75 -7.42
N PRO A 34 4.57 15.27 -8.29
CA PRO A 34 4.63 14.83 -9.69
C PRO A 34 5.12 13.38 -9.83
N ASN A 35 5.68 12.79 -8.77
CA ASN A 35 6.13 11.40 -8.72
C ASN A 35 5.05 10.45 -8.16
N LEU A 36 3.85 10.94 -7.85
CA LEU A 36 2.75 10.14 -7.32
C LEU A 36 1.53 10.27 -8.25
N PRO A 37 1.42 9.44 -9.31
CA PRO A 37 0.24 9.43 -10.16
C PRO A 37 -1.00 9.04 -9.34
N THR A 38 -2.02 9.88 -9.36
CA THR A 38 -3.26 9.71 -8.57
C THR A 38 -4.36 8.94 -9.32
N ALA A 39 -4.16 8.72 -10.62
CA ALA A 39 -5.04 7.94 -11.48
C ALA A 39 -4.23 7.01 -12.37
N GLY A 40 -4.67 5.76 -12.49
CA GLY A 40 -4.06 4.74 -13.34
C GLY A 40 -5.13 3.84 -13.94
N ALA A 41 -4.87 3.34 -15.15
CA ALA A 41 -5.71 2.32 -15.76
C ALA A 41 -5.62 1.00 -14.96
N ILE A 42 -6.64 0.14 -15.09
CA ILE A 42 -6.70 -1.13 -14.37
C ILE A 42 -5.50 -2.02 -14.70
N GLN A 43 -5.08 -2.09 -15.96
CA GLN A 43 -4.03 -3.00 -16.41
C GLN A 43 -2.67 -2.76 -15.73
N PRO A 44 -2.07 -1.55 -15.75
CA PRO A 44 -0.79 -1.32 -15.07
C PRO A 44 -0.88 -1.49 -13.55
N LEU A 45 -2.01 -1.12 -12.94
CA LEU A 45 -2.26 -1.36 -11.52
C LEU A 45 -2.27 -2.86 -11.21
N PHE A 46 -2.95 -3.64 -12.06
CA PHE A 46 -3.04 -5.09 -11.89
C PHE A 46 -1.71 -5.81 -12.11
N VAL A 47 -0.82 -5.30 -12.97
CA VAL A 47 0.56 -5.81 -13.06
C VAL A 47 1.28 -5.67 -11.72
N GLY A 48 1.07 -4.56 -11.01
CA GLY A 48 1.58 -4.38 -9.64
C GLY A 48 1.02 -5.42 -8.66
N VAL A 49 -0.29 -5.71 -8.74
CA VAL A 49 -0.91 -6.81 -7.98
C VAL A 49 -0.23 -8.13 -8.26
N GLN A 50 -0.05 -8.50 -9.52
CA GLN A 50 0.59 -9.78 -9.89
C GLN A 50 2.04 -9.88 -9.37
N ALA A 51 2.80 -8.78 -9.43
CA ALA A 51 4.17 -8.75 -8.93
C ALA A 51 4.26 -8.87 -7.40
N GLY A 52 3.40 -8.15 -6.66
CA GLY A 52 3.33 -8.25 -5.20
C GLY A 52 2.87 -9.64 -4.75
N GLN A 53 1.86 -10.19 -5.42
CA GLN A 53 1.34 -11.51 -5.08
C GLN A 53 2.28 -12.64 -5.46
N PHE A 54 3.08 -12.53 -6.53
CA PHE A 54 4.17 -13.47 -6.78
C PHE A 54 5.12 -13.53 -5.57
N THR A 55 5.48 -12.37 -5.02
CA THR A 55 6.37 -12.32 -3.85
C THR A 55 5.71 -12.96 -2.63
N PHE A 56 4.43 -12.69 -2.38
CA PHE A 56 3.74 -13.29 -1.23
C PHE A 56 3.55 -14.81 -1.36
N GLN A 57 3.06 -15.27 -2.50
CA GLN A 57 2.65 -16.65 -2.70
C GLN A 57 3.84 -17.60 -2.95
N GLU A 58 4.97 -17.09 -3.43
CA GLU A 58 6.12 -17.92 -3.85
C GLU A 58 7.40 -17.72 -3.02
N ALA A 59 7.38 -16.86 -1.99
CA ALA A 59 8.57 -16.58 -1.17
C ALA A 59 8.56 -17.33 0.18
N THR A 60 8.81 -16.60 1.27
CA THR A 60 9.07 -17.16 2.60
C THR A 60 7.95 -18.10 3.06
N ALA A 61 6.69 -17.71 2.87
CA ALA A 61 5.52 -18.50 3.27
C ALA A 61 5.46 -19.87 2.58
N SER A 62 5.63 -19.93 1.26
CA SER A 62 5.60 -21.21 0.52
C SER A 62 6.79 -22.10 0.85
N MET A 63 7.98 -21.52 1.00
CA MET A 63 9.18 -22.27 1.38
C MET A 63 9.05 -22.89 2.77
N MET A 64 8.52 -22.13 3.75
CA MET A 64 8.23 -22.65 5.09
C MET A 64 7.20 -23.78 5.04
N THR A 65 6.11 -23.56 4.32
CA THR A 65 5.06 -24.59 4.15
C THR A 65 5.64 -25.87 3.56
N CYS A 66 6.51 -25.77 2.55
CA CYS A 66 7.16 -26.95 1.96
C CYS A 66 8.00 -27.75 2.98
N MET A 67 8.68 -27.06 3.91
CA MET A 67 9.43 -27.72 4.99
C MET A 67 8.51 -28.33 6.05
N TRP A 68 7.43 -27.64 6.42
CA TRP A 68 6.48 -28.13 7.44
C TRP A 68 5.71 -29.37 6.99
N VAL A 69 5.37 -29.45 5.71
CA VAL A 69 4.78 -30.67 5.12
C VAL A 69 5.83 -31.71 4.73
N GLN A 70 7.12 -31.46 5.03
CA GLN A 70 8.25 -32.35 4.77
C GLN A 70 8.45 -32.71 3.29
N ALA A 71 7.98 -31.85 2.38
CA ALA A 71 8.21 -31.99 0.94
C ALA A 71 9.56 -31.40 0.50
N CYS A 72 10.10 -30.44 1.26
CA CYS A 72 11.41 -29.83 1.06
C CYS A 72 12.25 -29.91 2.34
N GLY A 73 13.58 -29.89 2.20
CA GLY A 73 14.52 -29.64 3.29
C GLY A 73 15.21 -28.30 3.13
N ALA A 74 15.55 -27.65 4.24
CA ALA A 74 16.48 -26.52 4.22
C ALA A 74 17.93 -27.04 4.26
N THR A 75 18.81 -26.33 3.55
CA THR A 75 20.25 -26.60 3.55
C THR A 75 21.02 -25.29 3.60
N ASN A 76 22.22 -25.32 4.18
CA ASN A 76 23.25 -24.30 4.01
C ASN A 76 22.98 -22.93 4.67
N GLY A 77 22.30 -22.89 5.82
CA GLY A 77 22.17 -21.68 6.64
C GLY A 77 21.22 -20.62 6.07
N ARG A 78 20.33 -21.01 5.16
CA ARG A 78 19.37 -20.06 4.56
C ARG A 78 18.42 -19.55 5.65
N PHE A 79 18.02 -18.29 5.60
CA PHE A 79 17.16 -17.67 6.63
C PHE A 79 15.88 -18.47 6.96
N VAL A 80 15.32 -19.18 5.97
CA VAL A 80 14.13 -20.04 6.14
C VAL A 80 14.41 -21.34 6.90
N GLU A 81 15.66 -21.79 7.02
CA GLU A 81 16.05 -23.02 7.72
C GLU A 81 15.55 -23.05 9.16
N GLN A 82 15.56 -21.89 9.82
CA GLN A 82 14.98 -21.71 11.14
C GLN A 82 13.51 -22.15 11.21
N GLY A 83 12.73 -21.93 10.15
CA GLY A 83 11.35 -22.40 10.04
C GLY A 83 11.24 -23.93 9.96
N GLY A 84 12.20 -24.60 9.33
CA GLY A 84 12.28 -26.07 9.28
C GLY A 84 12.73 -26.71 10.60
N HIS A 85 13.50 -25.99 11.42
CA HIS A 85 13.92 -26.42 12.75
C HIS A 85 12.99 -25.94 13.87
N TYR A 86 11.91 -25.21 13.54
CA TYR A 86 10.99 -24.60 14.51
C TYR A 86 11.68 -23.63 15.49
N VAL A 87 12.73 -22.94 15.03
CA VAL A 87 13.48 -21.94 15.81
C VAL A 87 13.10 -20.54 15.33
N PHE A 88 11.87 -20.11 15.62
CA PHE A 88 11.37 -18.78 15.28
C PHE A 88 10.30 -18.30 16.26
N GLY A 89 9.95 -17.03 16.18
CA GLY A 89 8.92 -16.37 16.98
C GLY A 89 8.59 -14.99 16.40
N GLU A 90 7.80 -14.20 17.13
CA GLU A 90 7.22 -12.92 16.65
C GLU A 90 8.26 -11.90 16.15
N THR A 91 9.48 -11.95 16.67
CA THR A 91 10.58 -11.04 16.28
C THR A 91 11.48 -11.62 15.19
N SER A 92 11.19 -12.83 14.71
CA SER A 92 11.96 -13.48 13.66
C SER A 92 11.63 -12.86 12.31
N ASN A 93 12.61 -12.83 11.41
CA ASN A 93 12.38 -12.35 10.04
C ASN A 93 11.64 -13.38 9.17
N ILE A 94 10.98 -14.36 9.78
CA ILE A 94 10.23 -15.46 9.15
C ILE A 94 8.91 -15.66 9.89
N ALA A 95 7.87 -16.07 9.17
CA ALA A 95 6.52 -16.35 9.70
C ALA A 95 5.88 -15.17 10.47
N ALA A 96 5.31 -14.21 9.73
CA ALA A 96 4.64 -12.99 10.22
C ALA A 96 5.52 -11.73 10.33
N ASN A 97 6.61 -11.64 9.55
CA ASN A 97 7.40 -10.41 9.56
C ASN A 97 6.65 -9.28 8.84
N PHE A 98 6.99 -8.04 9.17
CA PHE A 98 6.50 -6.81 8.53
C PHE A 98 6.49 -6.89 6.99
N GLY A 99 7.49 -7.56 6.40
CA GLY A 99 7.58 -7.78 4.95
C GLY A 99 6.41 -8.58 4.37
N ASP A 100 5.97 -9.66 5.03
CA ASP A 100 4.86 -10.50 4.56
C ASP A 100 3.54 -9.73 4.63
N TRP A 101 3.31 -9.05 5.76
CA TRP A 101 2.13 -8.20 5.97
C TRP A 101 2.07 -7.02 4.99
N LEU A 102 3.22 -6.45 4.63
CA LEU A 102 3.31 -5.44 3.56
C LEU A 102 2.86 -5.98 2.20
N GLN A 103 3.15 -7.23 1.86
CA GLN A 103 2.69 -7.81 0.58
C GLN A 103 1.19 -8.14 0.60
N ILE A 104 0.62 -8.40 1.78
CA ILE A 104 -0.81 -8.66 1.94
C ILE A 104 -1.61 -7.36 1.87
N TYR A 105 -1.19 -6.30 2.56
CA TYR A 105 -2.00 -5.08 2.72
C TYR A 105 -1.47 -3.85 1.96
N GLY A 106 -0.17 -3.80 1.68
CA GLY A 106 0.48 -2.70 0.97
C GLY A 106 0.37 -2.82 -0.54
N GLY A 107 1.22 -2.07 -1.27
CA GLY A 107 1.24 -2.06 -2.73
C GLY A 107 1.42 -3.47 -3.32
N GLY A 108 0.62 -3.79 -4.33
CA GLY A 108 0.48 -5.14 -4.90
C GLY A 108 -0.40 -6.10 -4.07
N GLY A 109 -0.83 -5.69 -2.88
CA GLY A 109 -1.73 -6.42 -1.99
C GLY A 109 -3.16 -5.89 -2.03
N LEU A 110 -3.85 -6.00 -0.89
CA LEU A 110 -5.26 -5.72 -0.71
C LEU A 110 -5.64 -4.30 -1.15
N VAL A 111 -4.78 -3.31 -0.93
CA VAL A 111 -5.03 -1.91 -1.35
C VAL A 111 -5.21 -1.79 -2.86
N ASP A 112 -4.29 -2.38 -3.63
CA ASP A 112 -4.33 -2.31 -5.09
C ASP A 112 -5.39 -3.24 -5.67
N ILE A 113 -5.59 -4.42 -5.06
CA ILE A 113 -6.68 -5.33 -5.44
C ILE A 113 -8.04 -4.65 -5.28
N ARG A 114 -8.28 -3.97 -4.16
CA ARG A 114 -9.53 -3.23 -3.92
C ARG A 114 -9.65 -2.02 -4.81
N ARG A 115 -8.55 -1.36 -5.16
CA ARG A 115 -8.54 -0.28 -6.15
C ARG A 115 -8.93 -0.79 -7.54
N VAL A 116 -8.40 -1.92 -8.01
CA VAL A 116 -8.84 -2.59 -9.25
C VAL A 116 -10.34 -2.91 -9.17
N LYS A 117 -10.79 -3.50 -8.06
CA LYS A 117 -12.20 -3.84 -7.82
C LYS A 117 -13.12 -2.61 -7.92
N ALA A 118 -12.71 -1.48 -7.35
CA ALA A 118 -13.46 -0.23 -7.40
C ALA A 118 -13.53 0.36 -8.81
N LEU A 119 -12.42 0.39 -9.52
CA LEU A 119 -12.36 0.87 -10.91
C LEU A 119 -13.23 0.00 -11.83
N ALA A 120 -13.17 -1.33 -11.68
CA ALA A 120 -13.98 -2.27 -12.45
C ALA A 120 -15.49 -2.06 -12.19
N ARG A 121 -15.88 -1.85 -10.93
CA ARG A 121 -17.29 -1.51 -10.59
C ARG A 121 -17.74 -0.21 -11.24
N ALA A 122 -16.92 0.83 -11.17
CA ALA A 122 -17.23 2.12 -11.77
C ALA A 122 -17.38 2.04 -13.30
N ALA A 123 -16.60 1.17 -13.95
CA ALA A 123 -16.67 0.94 -15.39
C ALA A 123 -17.79 -0.04 -15.82
N GLY A 124 -18.47 -0.70 -14.87
CA GLY A 124 -19.41 -1.79 -15.18
C GLY A 124 -18.74 -3.05 -15.74
N ASP A 125 -17.43 -3.20 -15.53
CA ASP A 125 -16.64 -4.32 -16.06
C ASP A 125 -16.70 -5.52 -15.11
N SER A 126 -17.62 -6.43 -15.40
CA SER A 126 -17.80 -7.65 -14.61
C SER A 126 -16.61 -8.61 -14.66
N THR A 127 -15.83 -8.59 -15.74
CA THR A 127 -14.66 -9.45 -15.92
C THR A 127 -13.55 -9.03 -14.97
N TRP A 128 -13.17 -7.74 -14.98
CA TRP A 128 -12.17 -7.22 -14.06
C TRP A 128 -12.62 -7.28 -12.60
N LEU A 129 -13.91 -7.09 -12.34
CA LEU A 129 -14.48 -7.26 -11.01
C LEU A 129 -14.33 -8.71 -10.51
N GLY A 130 -14.57 -9.70 -11.38
CA GLY A 130 -14.36 -11.11 -11.07
C GLY A 130 -12.89 -11.42 -10.76
N ILE A 131 -11.97 -10.95 -11.62
CA ILE A 131 -10.53 -11.11 -11.44
C ILE A 131 -10.09 -10.57 -10.07
N ALA A 132 -10.47 -9.34 -9.73
CA ALA A 132 -10.09 -8.72 -8.47
C ALA A 132 -10.62 -9.49 -7.25
N LYS A 133 -11.85 -10.02 -7.32
CA LYS A 133 -12.43 -10.83 -6.23
C LYS A 133 -11.67 -12.13 -6.01
N VAL A 134 -11.26 -12.80 -7.09
CA VAL A 134 -10.47 -14.04 -6.98
C VAL A 134 -9.13 -13.76 -6.34
N TRP A 135 -8.45 -12.68 -6.74
CA TRP A 135 -7.19 -12.27 -6.11
C TRP A 135 -7.37 -11.89 -4.65
N GLU A 136 -8.41 -11.14 -4.29
CA GLU A 136 -8.68 -10.81 -2.88
C GLU A 136 -8.91 -12.06 -2.03
N ALA A 137 -9.70 -13.01 -2.54
CA ALA A 137 -9.95 -14.27 -1.86
C ALA A 137 -8.68 -15.11 -1.70
N LEU A 138 -7.84 -15.17 -2.74
CA LEU A 138 -6.55 -15.88 -2.69
C LEU A 138 -5.60 -15.23 -1.68
N THR A 139 -5.42 -13.90 -1.73
CA THR A 139 -4.50 -13.19 -0.85
C THR A 139 -4.92 -13.27 0.61
N ILE A 140 -6.19 -12.96 0.91
CA ILE A 140 -6.71 -12.95 2.28
C ILE A 140 -6.91 -14.37 2.80
N GLY A 141 -7.34 -15.31 1.95
CA GLY A 141 -7.46 -16.72 2.31
C GLY A 141 -6.11 -17.34 2.70
N THR A 142 -5.08 -17.17 1.87
CA THR A 142 -3.73 -17.63 2.21
C THR A 142 -3.23 -16.99 3.51
N ALA A 143 -3.49 -15.69 3.72
CA ALA A 143 -3.11 -15.02 4.95
C ALA A 143 -3.84 -15.58 6.18
N SER A 144 -5.15 -15.83 6.11
CA SER A 144 -5.89 -16.41 7.23
C SER A 144 -5.49 -17.86 7.50
N ASP A 145 -5.11 -18.63 6.47
CA ASP A 145 -4.64 -20.00 6.65
C ASP A 145 -3.29 -20.05 7.37
N LEU A 146 -2.43 -19.05 7.15
CA LEU A 146 -1.10 -18.96 7.77
C LEU A 146 -1.13 -18.38 9.19
N TRP A 147 -1.99 -17.39 9.44
CA TRP A 147 -1.97 -16.59 10.68
C TRP A 147 -3.26 -16.63 11.50
N GLY A 148 -4.32 -17.29 11.01
CA GLY A 148 -5.62 -17.33 11.67
C GLY A 148 -6.37 -16.01 11.52
N ASP A 149 -6.65 -15.36 12.65
CA ASP A 149 -7.38 -14.09 12.66
C ASP A 149 -6.54 -12.96 12.08
N ILE A 150 -7.06 -12.32 11.03
CA ILE A 150 -6.38 -11.22 10.33
C ILE A 150 -7.32 -10.02 10.14
N PRO A 151 -6.79 -8.78 10.05
CA PRO A 151 -7.59 -7.61 9.69
C PRO A 151 -8.15 -7.76 8.27
N TYR A 152 -9.47 -7.60 8.09
CA TYR A 152 -10.04 -7.70 6.74
C TYR A 152 -11.12 -6.65 6.48
N SER A 153 -12.25 -6.75 7.19
CA SER A 153 -13.44 -5.95 6.90
C SER A 153 -13.28 -4.46 7.19
N GLN A 154 -12.39 -4.12 8.14
CA GLN A 154 -12.15 -2.74 8.61
C GLN A 154 -10.87 -2.12 8.01
N VAL A 155 -10.16 -2.84 7.16
CA VAL A 155 -8.99 -2.27 6.49
C VAL A 155 -9.51 -1.28 5.46
N ASP A 156 -9.39 0.01 5.71
CA ASP A 156 -9.68 1.03 4.72
C ASP A 156 -8.49 1.14 3.76
N THR A 157 -8.78 1.04 2.46
CA THR A 157 -7.82 1.07 1.35
C THR A 157 -8.22 2.13 0.35
#